data_AF-A0AAJ2PI68-F1
#
_entry.id   AF-A0AAJ2PI68-F1
#
_cell.length_a   1.000
_cell.length_b   1.000
_cell.length_c   1.000
_cell.angle_alpha   90.00
_cell.angle_beta   90.00
_cell.angle_gamma   90.00
#
_symmetry.space_group_name_H-M   'P 1'
#
loop_
_entity.id
_entity.type
_entity.pdbx_description
1 polymer ?
#
loop_
_entity_poly.entity_id
_entity_poly.type
_entity_poly.pdbx_seq_one_letter_code
_entity_poly.pdbx_strand_id
1 'polypeptide(L)'
;MPYLDTLIEMLVVLGIISLLLLLFVPNLSKQKDAVQEKGNAAVVKVVESQMELYELEHDEEATVEDLQQAGYITEKQAKQYATAKK
;
A
#
# COMPACT_ATOMS: atom_id res chain seq x y z
N MET A 1 17.19 -33.02 -37.66
CA MET A 1 15.80 -32.57 -37.47
C MET A 1 15.36 -32.26 -36.04
N PRO A 2 15.99 -32.71 -34.92
CA PRO A 2 15.39 -32.49 -33.60
C PRO A 2 15.51 -31.04 -33.08
N TYR A 3 16.50 -30.28 -33.56
CA TYR A 3 16.76 -28.93 -33.06
C TYR A 3 15.66 -27.91 -33.42
N LEU A 4 15.06 -28.03 -34.61
CA LEU A 4 14.03 -27.10 -35.07
C LEU A 4 12.75 -27.25 -34.23
N ASP A 5 12.42 -28.48 -33.86
CA ASP A 5 11.27 -28.80 -33.00
C ASP A 5 11.46 -28.24 -31.58
N THR A 6 12.65 -28.41 -30.97
CA THR A 6 12.95 -27.80 -29.66
C THR A 6 12.95 -26.27 -29.68
N LEU A 7 13.34 -25.63 -30.78
CA LEU A 7 13.32 -24.16 -30.86
C LEU A 7 11.89 -23.63 -30.99
N ILE A 8 11.06 -24.25 -31.82
CA ILE A 8 9.64 -23.89 -31.96
C ILE A 8 8.90 -24.16 -30.65
N GLU A 9 9.17 -25.28 -29.99
CA GLU A 9 8.60 -25.63 -28.69
C GLU A 9 8.94 -24.58 -27.62
N MET A 10 10.21 -24.15 -27.54
CA MET A 10 10.62 -23.08 -26.61
C MET A 10 9.96 -21.73 -26.93
N LEU A 11 9.75 -21.40 -28.21
CA LEU A 11 9.03 -20.18 -28.61
C LEU A 11 7.56 -20.21 -28.20
N VAL A 12 6.88 -21.35 -28.36
CA VAL A 12 5.48 -21.52 -27.92
C VAL A 12 5.38 -21.44 -26.40
N VAL A 13 6.32 -22.05 -25.67
CA VAL A 13 6.37 -21.98 -24.20
C VAL A 13 6.56 -20.54 -23.72
N LEU A 14 7.51 -19.79 -24.30
CA LEU A 14 7.70 -18.37 -23.98
C LEU A 14 6.47 -17.53 -24.34
N GLY A 15 5.80 -17.85 -25.44
CA GLY A 15 4.52 -17.26 -25.83
C GLY A 15 3.44 -17.45 -24.76
N ILE A 16 3.24 -18.68 -24.29
CA ILE A 16 2.27 -19.00 -23.23
C ILE A 16 2.63 -18.28 -21.93
N ILE A 17 3.90 -18.30 -21.51
CA ILE A 17 4.36 -17.60 -20.30
C ILE A 17 4.10 -16.10 -20.42
N SER A 18 4.37 -15.49 -21.57
CA SER A 18 4.12 -14.06 -21.80
C SER A 18 2.63 -13.70 -21.65
N LEU A 19 1.73 -14.54 -22.18
CA LEU A 19 0.28 -14.35 -22.04
C LEU A 19 -0.16 -14.48 -20.57
N LEU A 20 0.38 -15.47 -19.86
CA LEU A 20 0.13 -15.62 -18.43
C LEU A 20 0.61 -14.39 -17.66
N LEU A 21 1.84 -13.92 -17.89
CA LEU A 21 2.37 -12.71 -17.24
C LEU A 21 1.48 -11.48 -17.51
N LEU A 22 0.99 -11.31 -18.74
CA LEU A 22 0.05 -10.23 -19.08
C LEU A 22 -1.27 -10.30 -18.30
N LEU A 23 -1.74 -11.50 -17.91
CA LEU A 23 -2.92 -11.65 -17.05
C LEU A 23 -2.59 -11.48 -15.57
N PHE A 24 -1.43 -11.96 -15.12
CA PHE A 24 -1.02 -11.92 -13.71
C PHE A 24 -0.56 -10.53 -13.26
N VAL A 25 0.23 -9.81 -14.07
CA VAL A 25 0.75 -8.47 -13.74
C VAL A 25 -0.35 -7.44 -13.42
N PRO A 26 -1.41 -7.25 -14.23
CA PRO A 26 -2.47 -6.29 -13.89
C PRO A 26 -3.23 -6.71 -12.63
N ASN A 27 -3.40 -8.01 -12.39
CA ASN A 27 -4.03 -8.51 -11.18
C ASN A 27 -3.17 -8.24 -9.93
N LEU A 28 -1.85 -8.38 -10.05
CA LEU A 28 -0.90 -8.08 -8.97
C LEU A 28 -0.84 -6.57 -8.66
N SER A 29 -0.82 -5.73 -9.70
CA SER A 29 -0.83 -4.27 -9.55
C SER A 29 -2.07 -3.80 -8.79
N LYS A 30 -3.26 -4.27 -9.18
CA LYS A 30 -4.52 -3.92 -8.49
C LYS A 30 -4.54 -4.37 -7.04
N GLN A 31 -4.00 -5.56 -6.73
CA GLN A 31 -3.90 -6.02 -5.35
C GLN A 31 -2.95 -5.15 -4.52
N LYS A 32 -1.80 -4.76 -5.08
CA LYS A 32 -0.86 -3.84 -4.43
C LYS A 32 -1.54 -2.50 -4.12
N ASP A 33 -2.27 -1.94 -5.07
CA ASP A 33 -2.97 -0.66 -4.90
C ASP A 33 -4.04 -0.75 -3.80
N ALA A 34 -4.85 -1.82 -3.81
CA ALA A 34 -5.86 -2.06 -2.77
C ALA A 34 -5.27 -2.27 -1.38
N VAL A 35 -4.12 -2.95 -1.28
CA VAL A 35 -3.40 -3.12 -0.01
C VAL A 35 -2.85 -1.78 0.48
N GLN A 36 -2.33 -0.95 -0.43
CA GLN A 36 -1.82 0.37 -0.08
C GLN A 36 -2.94 1.30 0.40
N GLU A 37 -4.09 1.29 -0.26
CA GLU A 37 -5.29 2.04 0.16
C GLU A 37 -5.78 1.61 1.54
N LYS A 38 -5.92 0.29 1.78
CA LYS A 38 -6.29 -0.25 3.10
C LYS A 38 -5.26 0.11 4.17
N GLY A 39 -3.97 0.08 3.83
CA GLY A 39 -2.90 0.48 4.73
C GLY A 39 -2.99 1.97 5.10
N ASN A 40 -3.25 2.84 4.13
CA ASN A 40 -3.45 4.27 4.39
C ASN A 40 -4.68 4.51 5.28
N ALA A 41 -5.80 3.84 5.02
CA ALA A 41 -7.00 3.94 5.85
C ALA A 41 -6.75 3.48 7.29
N ALA A 42 -5.96 2.42 7.49
CA ALA A 42 -5.56 1.97 8.82
C ALA A 42 -4.69 3.00 9.54
N VAL A 43 -3.75 3.65 8.84
CA VAL A 43 -2.95 4.74 9.42
C VAL A 43 -3.84 5.92 9.83
N VAL A 44 -4.82 6.30 9.00
CA VAL A 44 -5.79 7.34 9.34
C VAL A 44 -6.52 7.00 10.64
N LYS A 45 -7.04 5.77 10.75
CA LYS A 45 -7.77 5.36 11.94
C LYS A 45 -6.89 5.36 13.20
N VAL A 46 -5.63 4.93 13.08
CA VAL A 46 -4.68 4.97 14.21
C VAL A 46 -4.45 6.41 14.67
N VAL A 47 -4.18 7.34 13.75
CA VAL A 47 -3.95 8.76 14.09
C VAL A 47 -5.19 9.35 14.75
N GLU A 48 -6.38 9.14 14.19
CA GLU A 48 -7.64 9.62 14.79
C GLU A 48 -7.86 9.05 16.20
N SER A 49 -7.62 7.76 16.42
CA SER A 49 -7.73 7.17 17.76
C SER A 49 -6.68 7.71 18.74
N GLN A 50 -5.49 8.11 18.27
CA GLN A 50 -4.53 8.80 19.14
C GLN A 50 -4.98 10.23 19.44
N MET A 51 -5.61 10.93 18.49
CA MET A 51 -6.20 12.26 18.72
C MET A 51 -7.29 12.17 19.78
N GLU A 52 -8.24 11.26 19.63
CA GLU A 52 -9.33 11.03 20.59
C GLU A 52 -8.79 10.75 22.00
N LEU A 53 -7.71 9.96 22.11
CA LEU A 53 -7.06 9.67 23.39
C LEU A 53 -6.39 10.91 23.99
N TYR A 54 -5.68 11.69 23.17
CA TYR A 54 -5.01 12.91 23.61
C TYR A 54 -6.03 13.95 24.11
N GLU A 55 -7.14 14.12 23.38
CA GLU A 55 -8.26 15.01 23.75
C GLU A 55 -8.87 14.60 25.10
N LEU A 56 -9.01 13.30 25.34
CA LEU A 56 -9.51 12.78 26.61
C LEU A 56 -8.54 13.04 27.78
N GLU A 57 -7.23 13.01 27.52
CA GLU A 57 -6.20 13.21 28.53
C GLU A 57 -5.95 14.69 28.87
N HIS A 58 -6.12 15.59 27.88
CA HIS A 58 -5.73 17.00 28.00
C HIS A 58 -6.91 17.97 27.99
N ASP A 59 -8.15 17.52 27.76
CA ASP A 59 -9.35 18.36 27.62
C ASP A 59 -9.19 19.46 26.53
N GLU A 60 -8.32 19.24 25.54
CA GLU A 60 -7.99 20.16 24.44
C GLU A 60 -8.06 19.42 23.10
N GLU A 61 -8.52 20.10 22.03
CA GLU A 61 -8.60 19.54 20.67
C GLU A 61 -7.20 19.16 20.16
N ALA A 62 -7.03 17.90 19.74
CA ALA A 62 -5.73 17.39 19.36
C ALA A 62 -5.40 17.75 17.90
N THR A 63 -4.18 18.22 17.65
CA THR A 63 -3.65 18.32 16.29
C THR A 63 -2.69 17.18 15.97
N VAL A 64 -2.45 16.95 14.67
CA VAL A 64 -1.46 15.96 14.22
C VAL A 64 -0.06 16.36 14.69
N GLU A 65 0.20 17.67 14.74
CA GLU A 65 1.42 18.26 15.25
C GLU A 65 1.61 17.98 16.75
N ASP A 66 0.54 18.03 17.55
CA ASP A 66 0.58 17.70 18.98
C ASP A 66 0.90 16.23 19.19
N LEU A 67 0.25 15.34 18.44
CA LEU A 67 0.53 13.90 18.48
C LEU A 67 1.96 13.56 18.06
N GLN A 68 2.51 14.29 17.09
CA GLN A 68 3.87 14.09 16.64
C GLN A 68 4.89 14.60 17.67
N GLN A 69 4.63 15.77 18.28
CA GLN A 69 5.50 16.34 19.31
C GLN A 69 5.48 15.52 20.60
N ALA A 70 4.31 15.02 21.00
CA ALA A 70 4.15 14.16 22.16
C ALA A 70 4.55 12.69 21.89
N GLY A 71 4.90 12.35 20.64
CA GLY A 71 5.45 11.04 20.28
C GLY A 71 4.43 9.91 20.14
N TYR A 72 3.13 10.23 20.09
CA TYR A 72 2.06 9.25 19.85
C TYR A 72 2.09 8.69 18.42
N ILE A 73 2.62 9.47 17.45
CA ILE A 73 2.74 9.06 16.05
C ILE A 73 4.12 9.41 15.47
N THR A 74 4.54 8.62 14.47
CA THR A 74 5.79 8.86 13.73
C THR A 74 5.61 9.90 12.62
N GLU A 75 6.70 10.55 12.19
CA GLU A 75 6.71 11.46 11.04
C GLU A 75 6.16 10.80 9.76
N LYS A 76 6.40 9.49 9.61
CA LYS A 76 5.85 8.71 8.49
C LYS A 76 4.32 8.64 8.55
N GLN A 77 3.74 8.38 9.72
CA GLN A 77 2.28 8.32 9.90
C GLN A 77 1.66 9.70 9.71
N ALA A 78 2.28 10.77 10.21
CA ALA A 78 1.83 12.15 10.00
C ALA A 78 1.80 12.51 8.50
N LYS A 79 2.87 12.19 7.75
CA LYS A 79 2.91 12.39 6.29
C LYS A 79 1.85 11.58 5.55
N GLN A 80 1.65 10.32 5.94
CA GLN A 80 0.63 9.45 5.33
C GLN A 80 -0.78 9.98 5.61
N TYR A 81 -1.07 10.45 6.83
CA TYR A 81 -2.34 11.07 7.18
C TYR A 81 -2.60 12.34 6.36
N ALA A 82 -1.62 13.23 6.25
CA ALA A 82 -1.73 14.46 5.45
C ALA A 82 -1.95 14.18 3.95
N THR A 83 -1.41 13.08 3.44
CA THR A 83 -1.59 12.66 2.05
C THR A 83 -2.93 11.98 1.83
N ALA A 84 -3.43 11.22 2.82
CA ALA A 84 -4.72 10.53 2.75
C ALA A 84 -5.93 11.47 2.90
N LYS A 85 -5.76 12.63 3.55
CA LYS A 85 -6.79 13.68 3.67
C LYS A 85 -6.82 14.67 2.51
N LYS A 86 -5.85 14.62 1.57
CA LYS A 86 -5.87 15.42 0.33
C LYS A 86 -6.77 14.79 -0.72
#